data_AF-A0A956N1Q1-F1
#
_entry.id   AF-A0A956N1Q1-F1
#
_cell.length_a   1.000
_cell.length_b   1.000
_cell.length_c   1.000
_cell.angle_alpha   90.00
_cell.angle_beta   90.00
_cell.angle_gamma   90.00
#
_symmetry.space_group_name_H-M   'P 1'
#
loop_
_entity.id
_entity.type
_entity.pdbx_description
1 polymer ?
#
loop_
_entity_poly.entity_id
_entity_poly.type
_entity_poly.pdbx_seq_one_letter_code
_entity_poly.pdbx_strand_id
1 'polypeptide(L)' 'MDSGIYIIYNLNNGRYYIGSSKNSIHSRLTSHYNKLCTNKHHNKLLQMEYNHYGADSYIFIPLEFCEED' A
#
# COMPACT_ATOMS: atom_id res chain seq x y z
N MET A 1 6.63 -14.84 9.17
CA MET A 1 6.86 -13.43 9.52
C MET A 1 7.48 -12.85 8.28
N ASP A 2 6.73 -12.03 7.57
CA ASP A 2 7.11 -11.60 6.22
C ASP A 2 7.42 -10.11 6.30
N SER A 3 8.47 -9.78 7.04
CA SER A 3 8.92 -8.40 7.17
C SER A 3 9.46 -7.90 5.83
N GLY A 4 9.47 -6.60 5.62
CA GLY A 4 10.15 -5.99 4.49
C GLY A 4 9.44 -4.77 3.92
N ILE A 5 9.68 -4.52 2.63
CA ILE A 5 9.27 -3.33 1.87
C ILE A 5 8.17 -3.68 0.88
N TYR A 6 7.22 -2.77 0.70
CA TYR A 6 6.13 -2.91 -0.27
C TYR A 6 5.82 -1.60 -0.98
N ILE A 7 5.09 -1.73 -2.10
CA ILE A 7 4.62 -0.62 -2.91
C ILE A 7 3.10 -0.69 -3.11
N ILE A 8 2.47 0.48 -3.10
CA ILE A 8 1.11 0.72 -3.60
C ILE A 8 1.28 1.62 -4.83
N TYR A 9 1.01 1.09 -6.01
CA TYR A 9 1.33 1.71 -7.29
C TYR A 9 0.07 2.06 -8.07
N ASN A 10 -0.04 3.30 -8.55
CA ASN A 10 -1.11 3.75 -9.42
C ASN A 10 -0.74 3.49 -10.88
N LEU A 11 -1.50 2.61 -11.54
CA LEU A 11 -1.30 2.22 -12.93
C LEU A 11 -1.56 3.34 -13.94
N ASN A 12 -2.37 4.34 -13.60
CA ASN A 12 -2.76 5.40 -14.54
C ASN A 12 -1.73 6.52 -14.65
N ASN A 13 -1.04 6.87 -13.55
CA ASN A 13 -0.14 8.03 -13.51
C ASN A 13 1.29 7.69 -13.06
N GLY A 14 1.56 6.44 -12.70
CA GLY A 14 2.88 5.95 -12.26
C GLY A 14 3.34 6.42 -10.89
N ARG A 15 2.48 7.11 -10.12
CA ARG A 15 2.77 7.51 -8.75
C ARG A 15 2.68 6.31 -7.82
N TYR A 16 3.43 6.37 -6.73
CA TYR A 16 3.51 5.27 -5.78
C TYR A 16 3.66 5.72 -4.34
N TYR A 17 3.26 4.83 -3.44
CA TYR A 17 3.54 4.89 -2.01
C TYR A 17 4.41 3.69 -1.64
N ILE A 18 5.56 3.95 -1.03
CA ILE A 18 6.44 2.92 -0.47
C ILE A 18 6.29 2.91 1.05
N GLY A 19 6.19 1.70 1.62
CA GLY A 19 6.16 1.50 3.05
C GLY A 19 6.88 0.23 3.46
N SER A 20 7.10 0.06 4.75
CA SER A 20 7.69 -1.13 5.34
C SER A 20 6.77 -1.75 6.40
N SER A 21 7.00 -3.02 6.71
CA SER A 21 6.34 -3.75 7.78
C SER A 21 7.34 -4.65 8.49
N LYS A 22 7.36 -4.62 9.82
CA LYS A 22 8.20 -5.51 10.63
C LYS A 22 7.61 -6.91 10.77
N ASN A 23 6.28 -7.02 10.84
CA ASN A 23 5.65 -8.29 11.19
C ASN A 23 5.17 -9.07 9.95
N SER A 24 4.51 -8.36 9.03
CA SER A 24 3.91 -8.95 7.82
C SER A 24 3.58 -7.87 6.80
N ILE A 25 4.19 -7.95 5.62
CA ILE A 25 3.85 -7.13 4.45
C ILE A 25 2.39 -7.37 4.04
N HIS A 26 1.97 -8.64 3.94
CA HIS A 26 0.63 -9.02 3.52
C HIS A 26 -0.46 -8.37 4.39
N SER A 27 -0.37 -8.54 5.72
CA SER A 27 -1.31 -7.92 6.66
C SER A 27 -1.32 -6.39 6.54
N ARG A 28 -0.14 -5.79 6.33
CA ARG A 28 0.00 -4.35 6.17
C ARG A 28 -0.69 -3.86 4.90
N LEU A 29 -0.46 -4.51 3.76
CA LEU A 29 -1.11 -4.21 2.48
C LEU A 29 -2.63 -4.35 2.56
N THR A 30 -3.15 -5.42 3.18
CA THR A 30 -4.59 -5.59 3.42
C THR A 30 -5.16 -4.45 4.27
N SER A 31 -4.44 -4.03 5.32
CA SER A 31 -4.84 -2.89 6.15
C SER A 31 -4.89 -1.58 5.34
N HIS A 32 -3.90 -1.35 4.47
CA HIS A 32 -3.88 -0.19 3.57
C HIS A 32 -5.09 -0.20 2.63
N TYR A 33 -5.33 -1.32 1.94
CA TYR A 33 -6.47 -1.49 1.04
C TYR A 33 -7.81 -1.21 1.75
N ASN A 34 -8.05 -1.85 2.90
CA ASN A 34 -9.28 -1.65 3.67
C ASN A 34 -9.47 -0.19 4.11
N LYS A 35 -8.40 0.48 4.53
CA LYS A 35 -8.44 1.90 4.91
C LYS A 35 -8.72 2.80 3.71
N LEU A 36 -8.13 2.51 2.54
CA LEU A 36 -8.37 3.26 1.31
C LEU A 36 -9.83 3.11 0.86
N CYS A 37 -10.35 1.88 0.83
CA CYS A 37 -11.76 1.60 0.49
C CYS A 37 -12.76 2.23 1.46
N THR A 38 -12.40 2.36 2.74
CA THR A 38 -13.26 2.97 3.77
C THR A 38 -12.99 4.47 3.99
N ASN A 39 -12.16 5.08 3.14
CA ASN A 39 -11.78 6.50 3.20
C ASN A 39 -11.16 6.94 4.56
N LYS A 40 -10.41 6.03 5.19
CA LYS A 40 -9.78 6.17 6.51
C LYS A 40 -8.27 6.00 6.47
N HIS A 41 -7.66 6.11 5.28
CA HIS A 41 -6.22 5.98 5.14
C HIS A 41 -5.48 7.20 5.73
N HIS A 42 -4.38 6.94 6.46
CA HIS A 42 -3.64 8.00 7.18
C HIS A 42 -2.93 8.97 6.24
N ASN A 43 -2.48 8.50 5.07
CA ASN A 43 -1.93 9.38 4.04
C ASN A 43 -3.08 10.00 3.23
N LYS A 44 -3.37 11.27 3.51
CA LYS A 44 -4.43 12.05 2.84
C LYS A 44 -4.21 12.20 1.34
N LEU A 45 -2.96 12.37 0.89
CA LEU A 45 -2.65 12.51 -0.54
C LEU A 45 -2.97 11.21 -1.28
N LEU A 46 -2.53 10.07 -0.74
CA LEU A 46 -2.85 8.76 -1.31
C LEU A 46 -4.35 8.50 -1.28
N GLN A 47 -5.04 8.85 -0.19
CA GLN A 47 -6.49 8.68 -0.09
C GLN A 47 -7.25 9.49 -1.16
N MET A 48 -6.89 10.76 -1.33
CA MET A 48 -7.53 11.62 -2.33
C MET A 48 -7.29 11.09 -3.75
N GLU A 49 -6.07 10.63 -4.03
CA GLU A 49 -5.72 10.06 -5.33
C GLU A 49 -6.46 8.74 -5.57
N TYR A 50 -6.54 7.87 -4.56
CA TYR A 50 -7.29 6.62 -4.63
C TYR A 50 -8.79 6.85 -4.87
N ASN A 51 -9.37 7.87 -4.23
CA ASN A 51 -10.76 8.28 -4.47
C ASN A 51 -10.96 8.82 -5.90
N HIS A 52 -9.94 9.43 -6.49
CA HIS A 52 -10.00 9.99 -7.84
C HIS A 52 -9.92 8.91 -8.94
N TYR A 53 -8.99 7.96 -8.82
CA TYR A 53 -8.78 6.92 -9.85
C TYR A 53 -9.52 5.61 -9.58
N GLY A 54 -9.99 5.37 -8.35
CA GLY A 54 -10.67 4.13 -7.96
C GLY A 54 -9.71 2.95 -7.71
N ALA A 55 -10.27 1.89 -7.12
CA ALA A 55 -9.52 0.73 -6.65
C ALA A 55 -8.81 -0.04 -7.77
N ASP A 56 -9.47 -0.20 -8.93
CA ASP A 56 -8.95 -0.96 -10.07
C ASP A 56 -7.69 -0.34 -10.69
N SER A 57 -7.41 0.92 -10.35
CA SER A 57 -6.23 1.66 -10.80
C SER A 57 -4.98 1.40 -9.95
N TYR A 58 -5.08 0.59 -8.88
CA TYR A 58 -4.00 0.37 -7.93
C TYR A 58 -3.62 -1.09 -7.79
N ILE A 59 -2.31 -1.33 -7.66
CA ILE A 59 -1.74 -2.64 -7.33
C ILE A 59 -0.93 -2.54 -6.03
N PHE A 60 -0.96 -3.61 -5.24
CA PHE A 60 -0.37 -3.72 -3.92
C PHE A 60 0.63 -4.87 -3.96
N ILE A 61 1.93 -4.58 -3.90
CA ILE A 61 2.99 -5.56 -4.23
C ILE A 61 4.09 -5.54 -3.16
N PRO A 62 4.52 -6.71 -2.63
CA PRO A 62 5.77 -6.84 -1.89
C PRO A 62 6.97 -6.55 -2.81
N LEU A 63 7.87 -5.65 -2.41
CA LEU A 63 9.09 -5.35 -3.18
C LEU A 63 10.28 -6.19 -2.70
N GLU A 64 10.45 -6.30 -1.39
CA GLU A 64 11.58 -6.99 -0.79
C GLU A 64 11.16 -7.57 0.56
N PHE A 65 11.50 -8.83 0.82
CA PHE A 65 11.36 -9.43 2.14
C PHE A 65 12.67 -9.25 2.90
N CYS A 66 12.57 -8.84 4.17
CA CYS A 66 13.72 -8.62 5.03
C CYS A 66 13.71 -9.64 6.17
N GLU A 67 14.90 -10.07 6.57
CA GLU A 67 15.08 -10.87 7.78
C GLU A 67 15.12 -9.93 9.00
N GLU A 68 14.69 -10.43 10.16
CA GLU A 68 14.90 -9.72 11.43
C GLU A 68 16.34 -9.99 11.91
N ASP A 69 17.07 -8.92 12.25
CA ASP A 69 18.39 -8.98 12.90
C ASP A 69 18.31 -9.44 14.36
#